data_AF-A0A7S0JED6-F1
#
_entry.id   AF-A0A7S0JED6-F1
#
_cell.length_a   1.000
_cell.length_b   1.000
_cell.length_c   1.000
_cell.angle_alpha   90.00
_cell.angle_beta   90.00
_cell.angle_gamma   90.00
#
_symmetry.space_group_name_H-M   'P 1'
#
loop_
_entity.id
_entity.type
_entity.pdbx_description
1 polymer ?
#
loop_
_entity_poly.entity_id
_entity_poly.type
_entity_poly.pdbx_seq_one_letter_code
_entity_poly.pdbx_strand_id
1 'polypeptide(L)'
;APANYVNISLVDPATLLHMDLTCEPPLPGSQLSTMRVSVGGKPLMAGVHAFTPMVIKATVDPNKKRIGCGYVERVDIDTAHFRMRVTSARAKKFAEPEMQIQALHLDVDLFKFDQAVVRGVLPELWGLLPLSAATTKLLSPQ
;
A
#
# COMPACT_ATOMS: atom_id res chain seq x y z
N ALA A 1 -19.92 12.81 11.26
CA ALA A 1 -20.01 11.43 10.72
C ALA A 1 -18.78 10.66 11.17
N PRO A 2 -18.86 9.37 11.52
CA PRO A 2 -17.65 8.58 11.74
C PRO A 2 -16.82 8.67 10.45
N ALA A 3 -15.57 9.09 10.58
CA ALA A 3 -14.70 9.27 9.42
C ALA A 3 -14.49 7.90 8.76
N ASN A 4 -14.84 7.81 7.47
CA ASN A 4 -14.64 6.62 6.64
C ASN A 4 -13.14 6.48 6.30
N TYR A 5 -12.31 6.25 7.32
CA TYR A 5 -10.90 5.98 7.12
C TYR A 5 -10.72 4.67 6.38
N VAL A 6 -9.85 4.69 5.37
CA VAL A 6 -9.35 3.47 4.73
C VAL A 6 -8.16 3.00 5.55
N ASN A 7 -8.25 1.80 6.10
CA ASN A 7 -7.12 1.15 6.76
C ASN A 7 -6.63 0.00 5.87
N ILE A 8 -5.35 0.05 5.54
CA ILE A 8 -4.65 -0.99 4.79
C ILE A 8 -3.51 -1.47 5.67
N SER A 9 -3.51 -2.75 6.00
CA SER A 9 -2.49 -3.38 6.83
C SER A 9 -2.06 -4.70 6.22
N LEU A 10 -0.94 -5.23 6.69
CA LEU A 10 -0.49 -6.57 6.34
C LEU A 10 -1.17 -7.61 7.23
N VAL A 11 -1.30 -8.82 6.72
CA VAL A 11 -1.55 -10.00 7.58
C VAL A 11 -0.32 -10.26 8.44
N ASP A 12 -0.46 -11.14 9.45
CA ASP A 12 0.69 -11.64 10.18
C ASP A 12 1.62 -12.41 9.23
N PRO A 13 2.87 -11.95 9.00
CA PRO A 13 3.78 -12.61 8.06
C PRO A 13 4.06 -14.08 8.39
N ALA A 14 3.95 -14.49 9.66
CA ALA A 14 4.17 -15.88 10.07
C ALA A 14 3.18 -16.85 9.39
N THR A 15 1.95 -16.39 9.09
CA THR A 15 0.95 -17.22 8.42
C THR A 15 1.29 -17.49 6.95
N LEU A 16 2.25 -16.74 6.39
CA LEU A 16 2.68 -16.87 5.00
C LEU A 16 3.85 -17.85 4.81
N LEU A 17 4.50 -18.28 5.90
CA LEU A 17 5.72 -19.10 5.85
C LEU A 17 5.47 -20.57 5.45
N HIS A 18 4.21 -21.01 5.38
CA HIS A 18 3.86 -22.36 4.96
C HIS A 18 3.96 -22.51 3.42
N MET A 19 5.20 -22.55 2.89
CA MET A 19 5.46 -22.54 1.45
C MET A 19 4.89 -23.75 0.70
N ASP A 20 4.63 -24.85 1.40
CA ASP A 20 4.07 -26.10 0.86
C ASP A 20 2.55 -26.01 0.60
N LEU A 21 1.88 -25.02 1.19
CA LEU A 21 0.48 -24.73 0.93
C LEU A 21 0.39 -23.73 -0.21
N THR A 22 -0.15 -24.15 -1.35
CA THR A 22 -0.53 -23.22 -2.42
C THR A 22 -1.89 -22.63 -2.10
N CYS A 23 -1.96 -21.34 -1.75
CA CYS A 23 -3.23 -20.63 -1.76
C CYS A 23 -3.61 -20.31 -3.20
N GLU A 24 -4.89 -20.44 -3.52
CA GLU A 24 -5.44 -19.92 -4.76
C GLU A 24 -5.38 -18.39 -4.76
N PRO A 25 -5.16 -17.72 -5.91
CA PRO A 25 -5.23 -16.27 -5.99
C PRO A 25 -6.62 -15.77 -5.53
N PRO A 26 -6.69 -14.77 -4.64
CA PRO A 26 -7.95 -14.17 -4.24
C PRO A 26 -8.84 -13.78 -5.42
N LEU A 27 -10.04 -14.36 -5.48
CA LEU A 27 -11.10 -14.01 -6.41
C LEU A 27 -11.95 -12.86 -5.85
N PRO A 28 -12.67 -12.10 -6.70
CA PRO A 28 -13.63 -11.11 -6.22
C PRO A 28 -14.60 -11.72 -5.20
N GLY A 29 -14.78 -11.04 -4.06
CA GLY A 29 -15.59 -11.50 -2.93
C GLY A 29 -14.83 -12.34 -1.88
N SER A 30 -13.60 -12.76 -2.15
CA SER A 30 -12.77 -13.49 -1.19
C SER A 30 -11.85 -12.57 -0.37
N GLN A 31 -11.28 -13.10 0.72
CA GLN A 31 -10.26 -12.37 1.48
C GLN A 31 -8.96 -12.26 0.68
N LEU A 32 -8.27 -11.14 0.87
CA LEU A 32 -6.88 -10.99 0.47
C LEU A 32 -5.98 -11.88 1.36
N SER A 33 -4.93 -12.42 0.78
CA SER A 33 -3.96 -13.34 1.36
C SER A 33 -2.82 -12.66 2.12
N THR A 34 -2.39 -11.45 1.72
CA THR A 34 -1.25 -10.73 2.32
C THR A 34 -1.63 -9.39 2.94
N MET A 35 -2.79 -8.85 2.58
CA MET A 35 -3.27 -7.56 3.06
C MET A 35 -4.64 -7.69 3.74
N ARG A 36 -4.93 -6.77 4.67
CA ARG A 36 -6.26 -6.54 5.21
C ARG A 36 -6.66 -5.11 4.87
N VAL A 37 -7.86 -4.96 4.33
CA VAL A 37 -8.42 -3.66 3.96
C VAL A 37 -9.71 -3.46 4.72
N SER A 38 -9.93 -2.26 5.26
CA SER A 38 -11.20 -1.89 5.85
C SER A 38 -11.54 -0.43 5.60
N VAL A 39 -12.84 -0.12 5.59
CA VAL A 39 -13.36 1.25 5.50
C VAL A 39 -14.33 1.47 6.64
N GLY A 40 -14.05 2.48 7.47
CA GLY A 40 -14.87 2.75 8.66
C GLY A 40 -14.97 1.54 9.60
N GLY A 41 -13.89 0.76 9.70
CA GLY A 41 -13.80 -0.46 10.51
C GLY A 41 -14.45 -1.71 9.89
N LYS A 42 -15.11 -1.60 8.73
CA LYS A 42 -15.70 -2.76 8.03
C LYS A 42 -14.68 -3.37 7.06
N PRO A 43 -14.36 -4.66 7.17
CA PRO A 43 -13.45 -5.34 6.25
C PRO A 43 -13.95 -5.28 4.80
N LEU A 44 -13.03 -5.09 3.86
CA LEU A 44 -13.27 -5.21 2.43
C LEU A 44 -12.65 -6.50 1.89
N MET A 45 -13.43 -7.19 1.07
CA MET A 45 -12.97 -8.35 0.30
C MET A 45 -12.27 -7.89 -0.99
N ALA A 46 -11.60 -8.80 -1.69
CA ALA A 46 -11.12 -8.54 -3.03
C ALA A 46 -12.27 -8.13 -3.95
N GLY A 47 -12.03 -7.17 -4.85
CA GLY A 47 -13.03 -6.60 -5.74
C GLY A 47 -12.95 -5.08 -5.86
N VAL A 48 -13.97 -4.51 -6.49
CA VAL A 48 -14.14 -3.06 -6.66
C VAL A 48 -15.27 -2.60 -5.74
N HIS A 49 -15.00 -1.57 -4.96
CA HIS A 49 -15.91 -1.03 -3.95
C HIS A 49 -16.07 0.47 -4.16
N ALA A 50 -17.32 0.93 -4.33
CA ALA A 50 -17.62 2.34 -4.54
C ALA A 50 -18.07 3.01 -3.22
N PHE A 51 -17.41 4.11 -2.87
CA PHE A 51 -17.67 4.92 -1.68
C PHE A 51 -17.62 6.40 -2.03
N THR A 52 -18.71 7.05 -2.45
CA THR A 52 -18.67 8.47 -2.87
C THR A 52 -17.90 9.37 -1.88
N PRO A 53 -16.83 10.08 -2.29
CA PRO A 53 -16.35 10.38 -3.65
C PRO A 53 -15.15 9.52 -4.16
N MET A 54 -15.01 8.31 -3.64
CA MET A 54 -13.87 7.41 -3.76
C MET A 54 -14.26 6.04 -4.33
N VAL A 55 -13.34 5.40 -5.05
CA VAL A 55 -13.43 3.99 -5.45
C VAL A 55 -12.20 3.28 -4.92
N ILE A 56 -12.39 2.11 -4.32
CA ILE A 56 -11.31 1.25 -3.84
C ILE A 56 -11.33 -0.04 -4.63
N LYS A 57 -10.19 -0.41 -5.21
CA LYS A 57 -10.01 -1.70 -5.88
C LYS A 57 -8.95 -2.50 -5.14
N ALA A 58 -9.37 -3.59 -4.52
CA ALA A 58 -8.51 -4.53 -3.80
C ALA A 58 -8.36 -5.81 -4.63
N THR A 59 -7.17 -6.11 -5.13
CA THR A 59 -6.94 -7.24 -6.06
C THR A 59 -5.54 -7.81 -5.93
N VAL A 60 -5.33 -9.00 -6.46
CA VAL A 60 -3.98 -9.55 -6.71
C VAL A 60 -3.26 -8.72 -7.78
N ASP A 61 -1.93 -8.58 -7.67
CA ASP A 61 -1.12 -7.98 -8.72
C ASP A 61 -1.30 -8.75 -10.06
N PRO A 62 -1.40 -8.06 -11.21
CA PRO A 62 -1.63 -8.73 -12.50
C PRO A 62 -0.58 -9.79 -12.85
N ASN A 63 0.65 -9.67 -12.36
CA ASN A 63 1.71 -10.66 -12.61
C ASN A 63 1.59 -11.89 -11.70
N LYS A 64 0.61 -11.92 -10.78
CA LYS A 64 0.35 -13.01 -9.83
C LYS A 64 1.61 -13.48 -9.09
N LYS A 65 2.51 -12.53 -8.76
CA LYS A 65 3.72 -12.82 -8.00
C LYS A 65 3.36 -13.31 -6.60
N ARG A 66 4.13 -14.26 -6.08
CA ARG A 66 3.89 -14.84 -4.75
C ARG A 66 4.69 -14.18 -3.64
N ILE A 67 4.13 -14.22 -2.44
CA ILE A 67 4.77 -13.91 -1.15
C ILE A 67 4.41 -15.03 -0.20
N GLY A 68 5.35 -15.96 0.05
CA GLY A 68 5.03 -17.16 0.82
C GLY A 68 3.94 -17.99 0.14
N CYS A 69 2.96 -18.49 0.90
CA CYS A 69 1.76 -19.13 0.35
C CYS A 69 0.77 -18.16 -0.33
N GLY A 70 0.87 -16.85 -0.06
CA GLY A 70 -0.01 -15.81 -0.60
C GLY A 70 0.53 -15.11 -1.86
N TYR A 71 -0.09 -13.99 -2.22
CA TYR A 71 0.21 -13.22 -3.42
C TYR A 71 0.56 -11.77 -3.13
N VAL A 72 1.39 -11.19 -3.99
CA VAL A 72 1.50 -9.73 -4.11
C VAL A 72 0.11 -9.19 -4.41
N GLU A 73 -0.37 -8.32 -3.54
CA GLU A 73 -1.68 -7.72 -3.60
C GLU A 73 -1.57 -6.22 -3.72
N ARG A 74 -2.63 -5.64 -4.22
CA ARG A 74 -2.69 -4.26 -4.65
C ARG A 74 -4.04 -3.69 -4.24
N VAL A 75 -3.98 -2.52 -3.61
CA VAL A 75 -5.14 -1.70 -3.28
C VAL A 75 -4.99 -0.37 -3.99
N ASP A 76 -5.79 -0.13 -5.03
CA ASP A 76 -5.91 1.19 -5.62
C ASP A 76 -7.00 1.99 -4.90
N ILE A 77 -6.69 3.22 -4.56
CA ILE A 77 -7.63 4.21 -4.05
C ILE A 77 -7.70 5.33 -5.09
N ASP A 78 -8.89 5.55 -5.63
CA ASP A 78 -9.14 6.54 -6.68
C ASP A 78 -10.23 7.51 -6.23
N THR A 79 -10.02 8.79 -6.51
CA THR A 79 -10.95 9.89 -6.27
C THR A 79 -10.79 10.89 -7.41
N ALA A 80 -11.63 11.92 -7.46
CA ALA A 80 -11.52 12.95 -8.50
C ALA A 80 -10.12 13.62 -8.57
N HIS A 81 -9.43 13.81 -7.45
CA HIS A 81 -8.17 14.59 -7.38
C HIS A 81 -6.97 13.82 -6.82
N PHE A 82 -7.19 12.62 -6.30
CA PHE A 82 -6.17 11.81 -5.66
C PHE A 82 -6.25 10.36 -6.14
N ARG A 83 -5.11 9.80 -6.54
CA ARG A 83 -4.96 8.39 -6.94
C ARG A 83 -3.69 7.83 -6.33
N MET A 84 -3.86 6.76 -5.56
CA MET A 84 -2.78 6.05 -4.88
C MET A 84 -2.93 4.56 -5.08
N ARG A 85 -1.80 3.85 -5.05
CA ARG A 85 -1.76 2.40 -4.91
C ARG A 85 -0.92 2.03 -3.72
N VAL A 86 -1.40 1.01 -3.01
CA VAL A 86 -0.64 0.32 -2.00
C VAL A 86 -0.43 -1.11 -2.46
N THR A 87 0.80 -1.62 -2.36
CA THR A 87 1.15 -2.98 -2.78
C THR A 87 1.91 -3.71 -1.69
N SER A 88 1.61 -4.99 -1.46
CA SER A 88 2.39 -5.81 -0.53
C SER A 88 3.72 -6.23 -1.16
N ALA A 89 4.80 -6.17 -0.39
CA ALA A 89 6.14 -6.45 -0.87
C ALA A 89 7.00 -7.18 0.16
N ARG A 90 7.71 -8.22 -0.29
CA ARG A 90 8.74 -8.91 0.51
C ARG A 90 10.02 -8.05 0.56
N ALA A 91 10.71 -8.04 1.70
CA ALA A 91 11.94 -7.27 1.87
C ALA A 91 13.15 -7.94 1.19
N LYS A 92 13.36 -7.63 -0.09
CA LYS A 92 14.44 -8.19 -0.93
C LYS A 92 15.87 -7.91 -0.42
N LYS A 93 16.04 -7.01 0.55
CA LYS A 93 17.33 -6.71 1.17
C LYS A 93 17.88 -7.87 2.03
N PHE A 94 17.02 -8.80 2.45
CA PHE A 94 17.45 -9.98 3.20
C PHE A 94 17.82 -11.11 2.25
N ALA A 95 18.89 -11.85 2.56
CA ALA A 95 19.32 -13.00 1.76
C ALA A 95 18.35 -14.19 1.91
N GLU A 96 17.89 -14.46 3.13
CA GLU A 96 17.06 -15.61 3.47
C GLU A 96 15.59 -15.37 3.07
N PRO A 97 14.96 -16.29 2.30
CA PRO A 97 13.57 -16.12 1.84
C PRO A 97 12.55 -15.96 2.97
N GLU A 98 12.73 -16.68 4.07
CA GLU A 98 11.85 -16.57 5.25
C GLU A 98 11.92 -15.17 5.86
N MET A 99 13.12 -14.62 6.02
CA MET A 99 13.32 -13.25 6.51
C MET A 99 12.76 -12.20 5.55
N GLN A 100 12.80 -12.43 4.23
CA GLN A 100 12.15 -11.54 3.26
C GLN A 100 10.63 -11.50 3.47
N ILE A 101 10.00 -12.62 3.85
CA ILE A 101 8.57 -12.71 4.15
C ILE A 101 8.28 -12.12 5.53
N GLN A 102 9.05 -12.44 6.56
CA GLN A 102 8.84 -11.90 7.91
C GLN A 102 8.94 -10.37 7.94
N ALA A 103 9.82 -9.78 7.13
CA ALA A 103 9.93 -8.33 6.95
C ALA A 103 9.05 -7.80 5.81
N LEU A 104 7.81 -8.27 5.73
CA LEU A 104 6.81 -7.79 4.79
C LEU A 104 6.55 -6.30 4.99
N HIS A 105 6.39 -5.54 3.91
CA HIS A 105 6.08 -4.12 3.94
C HIS A 105 5.05 -3.76 2.87
N LEU A 106 4.56 -2.52 2.97
CA LEU A 106 3.68 -1.91 2.00
C LEU A 106 4.47 -0.89 1.20
N ASP A 107 4.44 -1.03 -0.12
CA ASP A 107 4.91 -0.02 -1.06
C ASP A 107 3.73 0.90 -1.42
N VAL A 108 4.02 2.19 -1.56
CA VAL A 108 3.02 3.22 -1.87
C VAL A 108 3.43 3.98 -3.12
N ASP A 109 2.58 3.92 -4.15
CA ASP A 109 2.71 4.73 -5.36
C ASP A 109 1.65 5.84 -5.36
N LEU A 110 2.08 7.09 -5.50
CA LEU A 110 1.20 8.25 -5.70
C LEU A 110 1.16 8.61 -7.19
N PHE A 111 0.02 8.36 -7.84
CA PHE A 111 -0.15 8.63 -9.28
C PHE A 111 -0.74 9.99 -9.58
N LYS A 112 -1.65 10.46 -8.72
CA LYS A 112 -2.33 11.75 -8.86
C LYS A 112 -2.53 12.35 -7.49
N PHE A 113 -2.17 13.61 -7.33
CA PHE A 113 -2.48 14.42 -6.17
C PHE A 113 -2.35 15.89 -6.55
N ASP A 114 -2.95 16.77 -5.77
CA ASP A 114 -2.81 18.20 -5.96
C ASP A 114 -1.45 18.66 -5.39
N GLN A 115 -0.52 18.99 -6.30
CA GLN A 115 0.81 19.46 -5.94
C GLN A 115 0.79 20.86 -5.30
N ALA A 116 -0.26 21.65 -5.50
CA ALA A 116 -0.36 22.99 -4.91
C ALA A 116 -0.64 22.95 -3.40
N VAL A 117 -1.13 21.82 -2.87
CA VAL A 117 -1.48 21.65 -1.45
C VAL A 117 -0.53 20.76 -0.67
N VAL A 118 0.41 20.05 -1.31
CA VAL A 118 1.42 19.30 -0.57
C VAL A 118 2.35 20.24 0.19
N ARG A 119 2.82 19.83 1.37
CA ARG A 119 3.68 20.63 2.24
C ARG A 119 4.75 19.76 2.86
N GLY A 120 5.81 20.40 3.34
CA GLY A 120 6.90 19.75 4.05
C GLY A 120 8.15 19.57 3.21
N VAL A 121 9.16 18.98 3.84
CA VAL A 121 10.52 18.92 3.32
C VAL A 121 10.61 18.17 1.98
N LEU A 122 9.94 17.02 1.85
CA LEU A 122 10.05 16.21 0.63
C LEU A 122 9.51 16.91 -0.63
N PRO A 123 8.29 17.50 -0.64
CA PRO A 123 7.83 18.31 -1.77
C PRO A 123 8.76 19.46 -2.14
N GLU A 124 9.38 20.13 -1.15
CA GLU A 124 10.36 21.18 -1.39
C GLU A 124 11.63 20.63 -2.05
N LEU A 125 12.18 19.50 -1.55
CA LEU A 125 13.36 18.85 -2.12
C LEU A 125 13.13 18.30 -3.54
N TRP A 126 11.90 17.87 -3.86
CA TRP A 126 11.53 17.42 -5.20
C TRP A 126 11.21 18.56 -6.18
N GLY A 127 11.30 19.83 -5.74
CA GLY A 127 11.05 21.00 -6.58
C GLY A 127 9.57 21.26 -6.86
N LEU A 128 8.66 20.63 -6.11
CA LEU A 128 7.22 20.93 -6.19
C LEU A 128 6.90 22.26 -5.52
N LEU A 129 7.74 22.67 -4.57
CA LEU A 129 7.66 23.94 -3.86
C LEU A 129 9.05 24.59 -3.78
N PRO A 130 9.14 25.93 -3.62
CA PRO A 130 10.38 26.59 -3.27
C PRO A 130 10.94 26.05 -1.94
N LEU A 131 12.27 25.90 -1.85
CA LEU A 131 12.94 25.51 -0.61
C LEU A 131 12.73 26.56 0.49
N SER A 132 12.22 26.13 1.65
CA SER A 132 12.15 26.97 2.83
C SER A 132 13.53 27.12 3.49
N ALA A 133 13.69 28.15 4.35
CA ALA A 133 14.89 28.31 5.16
C ALA A 133 15.14 27.09 6.08
N ALA A 134 14.06 26.47 6.58
CA ALA A 134 14.13 25.27 7.40
C ALA A 134 14.68 24.07 6.61
N THR A 135 14.18 23.83 5.40
CA THR A 135 14.71 22.77 4.52
C THR A 135 16.14 23.04 4.09
N THR A 136 16.48 24.30 3.79
CA THR A 136 17.85 24.68 3.45
C THR A 136 18.82 24.35 4.59
N LYS A 137 18.42 24.62 5.84
CA LYS A 137 19.23 24.28 7.02
C LYS A 137 19.42 22.77 7.21
N LEU A 138 18.44 21.95 6.81
CA LEU A 138 18.57 20.49 6.83
C LEU A 138 19.59 19.95 5.82
N LEU A 139 19.77 20.66 4.70
CA LEU A 139 20.70 20.28 3.64
C LEU A 139 22.13 20.77 3.90
N SER A 140 22.30 21.80 4.73
CA SER A 140 23.61 22.30 5.10
C SER A 140 24.34 21.28 5.98
N PRO A 141 25.63 20.98 5.71
CA PRO A 141 26.45 20.21 6.64
C PRO A 141 26.47 20.90 8.02
N GLN A 142 26.40 20.11 9.09
CA GLN A 142 26.59 20.61 10.45
C GLN A 142 28.07 20.87 10.75
#